data_AF-A0A1W9HAY7-F1
#
_entry.id   AF-A0A1W9HAY7-F1
#
_cell.length_a   1.000
_cell.length_b   1.000
_cell.length_c   1.000
_cell.angle_alpha   90.00
_cell.angle_beta   90.00
_cell.angle_gamma   90.00
#
_symmetry.space_group_name_H-M   'P 1'
#
loop_
_entity.id
_entity.type
_entity.pdbx_description
1 polymer ?
#
loop_
_entity_poly.entity_id
_entity_poly.type
_entity_poly.pdbx_seq_one_letter_code
_entity_poly.pdbx_strand_id
1 'polypeptide(L)'
;MSGPSRPLDPRQHPVRRDLADIRLAEYVFAPHYAAPLPMVVIAPAELRAGPEEEAEILATLALGDSFEALDFAHGKAWGVAGGLPGYVPRAALATRDTR
;
A
#
# COMPACT_ATOMS: atom_id res chain seq x y z
N MET A 1 26.09 -17.22 7.51
CA MET A 1 24.81 -16.85 8.14
C MET A 1 23.77 -16.78 7.04
N SER A 2 23.09 -17.88 6.74
CA SER A 2 22.04 -17.92 5.70
C SER A 2 20.75 -18.36 6.35
N GLY A 3 19.98 -17.39 6.84
CA GLY A 3 18.58 -17.63 7.18
C GLY A 3 17.78 -17.77 5.89
N PRO A 4 16.81 -18.69 5.80
CA PRO A 4 16.02 -18.86 4.58
C PRO A 4 15.18 -17.59 4.36
N SER A 5 15.45 -16.87 3.26
CA SER A 5 14.56 -15.85 2.75
C SER A 5 13.22 -16.53 2.44
N ARG A 6 12.25 -16.46 3.36
CA ARG A 6 10.90 -16.94 3.08
C ARG A 6 10.31 -16.02 2.02
N PRO A 7 9.79 -16.55 0.90
CA PRO A 7 9.03 -15.72 -0.03
C PRO A 7 7.89 -15.05 0.76
N LEU A 8 7.93 -13.74 0.93
CA LEU A 8 6.84 -13.00 1.56
C LEU A 8 5.67 -13.00 0.58
N ASP A 9 4.47 -13.33 1.06
CA ASP A 9 3.26 -13.23 0.25
C ASP A 9 2.96 -11.73 -0.03
N PRO A 10 2.97 -11.28 -1.30
CA PRO A 10 2.65 -9.90 -1.69
C PRO A 10 1.23 -9.46 -1.32
N ARG A 11 0.33 -10.41 -1.02
CA ARG A 11 -1.02 -10.11 -0.53
C ARG A 11 -1.07 -9.74 0.94
N GLN A 12 -0.02 -10.03 1.69
CA GLN A 12 0.05 -9.82 3.13
C GLN A 12 1.16 -8.84 3.53
N HIS A 13 2.09 -8.56 2.61
CA HIS A 13 3.21 -7.65 2.83
C HIS A 13 3.27 -6.62 1.71
N PRO A 14 3.59 -5.35 2.01
CA PRO A 14 3.76 -4.30 1.01
C PRO A 14 5.01 -4.53 0.15
N VAL A 15 4.94 -5.50 -0.75
CA VAL A 15 5.96 -5.85 -1.73
C VAL A 15 5.29 -5.98 -3.09
N ARG A 16 5.74 -5.16 -4.05
CA ARG A 16 5.43 -5.22 -5.47
C ARG A 16 6.73 -5.54 -6.23
N ARG A 17 6.64 -6.06 -7.46
CA ARG A 17 7.80 -6.50 -8.27
C ARG A 17 8.94 -5.48 -8.36
N ASP A 18 8.63 -4.19 -8.28
CA ASP A 18 9.52 -3.04 -8.45
C ASP A 18 9.73 -2.20 -7.16
N LEU A 19 8.90 -2.40 -6.13
CA LEU A 19 8.82 -1.53 -4.96
C LEU A 19 8.48 -2.33 -3.70
N ALA A 20 9.20 -2.09 -2.60
CA ALA A 20 8.83 -2.59 -1.29
C ALA A 20 8.79 -1.46 -0.25
N ASP A 21 8.06 -1.69 0.84
CA ASP A 21 8.21 -0.87 2.03
C ASP A 21 9.64 -0.97 2.59
N ILE A 22 10.26 0.16 2.93
CA ILE A 22 11.62 0.22 3.51
C ILE A 22 11.73 -0.59 4.81
N ARG A 23 10.63 -0.76 5.55
CA ARG A 23 10.57 -1.63 6.75
C ARG A 23 10.88 -3.09 6.43
N LEU A 24 10.82 -3.50 5.16
CA LEU A 24 11.11 -4.85 4.69
C LEU A 24 12.52 -5.01 4.09
N ALA A 25 13.37 -3.98 4.10
CA ALA A 25 14.68 -4.01 3.44
C ALA A 25 15.63 -5.09 3.97
N GLU A 26 15.48 -5.52 5.23
CA GLU A 26 16.26 -6.63 5.79
C GLU A 26 15.72 -8.02 5.40
N TYR A 27 14.51 -8.09 4.85
CA TYR A 27 13.80 -9.34 4.56
C TYR A 27 13.65 -9.64 3.06
N VAL A 28 13.58 -8.60 2.21
CA VAL A 28 13.41 -8.74 0.75
C VAL A 28 14.36 -7.81 0.02
N PHE A 29 14.80 -8.22 -1.17
CA PHE A 29 15.50 -7.38 -2.13
C PHE A 29 14.51 -6.81 -3.16
N ALA A 30 14.33 -5.49 -3.17
CA ALA A 30 13.52 -4.78 -4.16
C ALA A 30 14.38 -3.74 -4.90
N PRO A 31 14.12 -3.44 -6.18
CA PRO A 31 14.82 -2.38 -6.90
C PRO A 31 14.66 -1.00 -6.24
N HIS A 32 13.50 -0.75 -5.61
CA HIS A 32 13.21 0.48 -4.88
C HIS A 32 12.55 0.17 -3.54
N TYR A 33 12.83 1.01 -2.56
CA TYR A 33 12.14 1.02 -1.28
C TYR A 33 11.49 2.39 -1.05
N ALA A 34 10.28 2.37 -0.49
CA ALA A 34 9.58 3.59 -0.08
C ALA A 34 9.31 3.57 1.43
N ALA A 35 9.49 4.74 2.07
CA ALA A 35 8.96 4.97 3.40
C ALA A 35 7.45 5.25 3.30
N PRO A 36 6.61 4.61 4.13
CA PRO A 36 5.17 4.85 4.08
C PRO A 36 4.82 6.29 4.45
N LEU A 37 3.97 6.92 3.65
CA LEU A 37 3.39 8.24 3.91
C LEU A 37 2.02 8.08 4.58
N PRO A 38 1.85 8.50 5.85
CA PRO A 38 0.55 8.42 6.52
C PRO A 38 -0.48 9.35 5.89
N MET A 39 -1.59 8.77 5.45
CA MET A 39 -2.73 9.46 4.85
C MET A 39 -4.03 9.04 5.53
N VAL A 40 -5.08 9.81 5.27
CA VAL A 40 -6.44 9.54 5.73
C VAL A 40 -7.39 9.46 4.54
N VAL A 41 -8.36 8.56 4.62
CA VAL A 41 -9.43 8.42 3.64
C VAL A 41 -10.41 9.58 3.81
N ILE A 42 -10.62 10.37 2.75
CA ILE A 42 -11.52 11.54 2.71
C ILE A 42 -12.77 11.32 1.86
N ALA A 43 -12.85 10.19 1.15
CA ALA A 43 -14.04 9.71 0.46
C ALA A 43 -14.04 8.17 0.51
N PRO A 44 -15.18 7.51 0.79
CA PRO A 44 -15.25 6.05 0.81
C PRO A 44 -14.71 5.43 -0.49
N ALA A 45 -13.91 4.38 -0.36
CA ALA A 45 -13.23 3.76 -1.49
C ALA A 45 -13.03 2.25 -1.28
N GLU A 46 -12.93 1.52 -2.37
CA GLU A 46 -12.58 0.10 -2.34
C GLU A 46 -11.06 -0.06 -2.46
N LEU A 47 -10.47 -0.82 -1.54
CA LEU A 47 -9.09 -1.27 -1.63
C LEU A 47 -9.03 -2.44 -2.61
N ARG A 48 -8.30 -2.29 -3.71
CA ARG A 48 -8.22 -3.29 -4.77
C ARG A 48 -6.87 -4.01 -4.80
N ALA A 49 -6.88 -5.28 -5.20
CA ALA A 49 -5.66 -6.08 -5.37
C ALA A 49 -4.79 -5.62 -6.55
N GLY A 50 -5.38 -4.94 -7.54
CA GLY A 50 -4.73 -4.45 -8.74
C GLY A 50 -5.13 -3.01 -9.07
N PRO A 51 -4.37 -2.34 -9.95
CA PRO A 51 -4.64 -0.97 -10.38
C PRO A 51 -5.82 -0.88 -11.36
N GLU A 52 -6.48 -1.96 -11.75
CA GLU A 52 -7.67 -1.95 -12.62
C GLU A 52 -8.96 -1.67 -11.83
N GLU A 53 -10.04 -1.26 -12.48
CA GLU A 53 -11.34 -1.05 -11.80
C GLU A 53 -12.05 -2.37 -11.49
N GLU A 54 -11.80 -3.40 -12.29
CA GLU A 54 -12.37 -4.74 -12.16
C GLU A 54 -11.54 -5.64 -11.23
N ALA A 55 -10.43 -5.13 -10.71
CA ALA A 55 -9.57 -5.89 -9.80
C ALA A 55 -10.33 -6.23 -8.50
N GLU A 56 -10.00 -7.39 -7.93
CA GLU A 56 -10.59 -7.92 -6.70
C GLU A 56 -10.64 -6.86 -5.58
N ILE A 57 -11.79 -6.73 -4.94
CA ILE A 57 -11.98 -5.88 -3.76
C ILE A 57 -11.46 -6.65 -2.55
N LEU A 58 -10.42 -6.12 -1.92
CA LEU A 58 -9.83 -6.67 -0.70
C LEU A 58 -10.54 -6.16 0.55
N ALA A 59 -10.95 -4.89 0.55
CA ALA A 59 -11.65 -4.24 1.65
C ALA A 59 -12.40 -2.98 1.17
N THR A 60 -13.38 -2.53 1.96
CA THR A 60 -13.99 -1.20 1.81
C THR A 60 -13.43 -0.29 2.90
N LEU A 61 -12.96 0.89 2.50
CA LEU A 61 -12.44 1.90 3.40
C LEU A 61 -13.47 3.00 3.63
N ALA A 62 -13.66 3.36 4.89
CA ALA A 62 -14.55 4.41 5.33
C ALA A 62 -13.83 5.76 5.47
N LEU A 63 -14.61 6.84 5.52
CA LEU A 63 -14.10 8.17 5.82
C LEU A 63 -13.36 8.17 7.17
N GLY A 64 -12.13 8.67 7.18
CA GLY A 64 -11.26 8.74 8.35
C GLY A 64 -10.34 7.53 8.55
N ASP A 65 -10.51 6.45 7.78
CA ASP A 65 -9.60 5.31 7.84
C ASP A 65 -8.17 5.71 7.49
N SER A 66 -7.21 5.05 8.16
CA SER A 66 -5.79 5.26 7.90
C SER A 66 -5.33 4.51 6.65
N PHE A 67 -4.48 5.16 5.87
CA PHE A 67 -3.81 4.58 4.72
C PHE A 67 -2.32 4.93 4.73
N GLU A 68 -1.45 3.94 4.64
CA GLU A 68 0.00 4.13 4.52
C GLU A 68 0.39 4.06 3.04
N ALA A 69 0.49 5.22 2.37
CA ALA A 69 0.79 5.26 0.94
C ALA A 69 2.30 5.04 0.66
N LEU A 70 2.60 4.25 -0.36
CA LEU A 70 3.97 3.92 -0.78
C LEU A 70 4.28 4.38 -2.21
N ASP A 71 3.27 4.46 -3.07
CA ASP A 71 3.42 4.87 -4.47
C ASP A 71 2.18 5.63 -4.95
N PHE A 72 2.40 6.56 -5.89
CA PHE A 72 1.37 7.33 -6.54
C PHE A 72 1.58 7.32 -8.05
N ALA A 73 0.69 6.67 -8.78
CA ALA A 73 0.77 6.57 -10.23
C ALA A 73 -0.62 6.54 -10.85
N HIS A 74 -0.79 7.21 -11.99
CA HIS A 74 -2.02 7.16 -12.80
C HIS A 74 -3.31 7.45 -12.02
N GLY A 75 -3.27 8.41 -11.08
CA GLY A 75 -4.43 8.78 -10.27
C GLY A 75 -4.80 7.77 -9.17
N LYS A 76 -3.96 6.74 -8.96
CA LYS A 76 -4.11 5.76 -7.89
C LYS A 76 -2.98 5.89 -6.87
N ALA A 77 -3.26 5.51 -5.65
CA ALA A 77 -2.27 5.28 -4.62
C ALA A 77 -2.17 3.78 -4.37
N TRP A 78 -0.95 3.28 -4.26
CA TRP A 78 -0.68 1.94 -3.73
C TRP A 78 -0.07 2.07 -2.34
N GLY A 79 -0.50 1.22 -1.42
CA GLY A 79 -0.13 1.33 -0.02
C GLY A 79 -0.82 0.27 0.83
N VAL A 80 -0.88 0.50 2.14
CA VAL A 80 -1.44 -0.45 3.11
C VAL A 80 -2.61 0.17 3.86
N ALA A 81 -3.71 -0.57 3.96
CA ALA A 81 -4.85 -0.25 4.83
C ALA A 81 -5.21 -1.47 5.66
N GLY A 82 -5.27 -1.32 7.00
CA GLY A 82 -5.60 -2.44 7.89
C GLY A 82 -4.66 -3.65 7.76
N GLY A 83 -3.40 -3.43 7.34
CA GLY A 83 -2.43 -4.49 7.08
C GLY A 83 -2.53 -5.14 5.69
N LEU A 84 -3.49 -4.74 4.86
CA LEU A 84 -3.64 -5.24 3.49
C LEU A 84 -2.99 -4.29 2.48
N PRO A 85 -2.02 -4.76 1.67
CA PRO A 85 -1.48 -4.00 0.56
C PRO A 85 -2.49 -3.94 -0.60
N GLY A 86 -2.71 -2.75 -1.16
CA GLY A 86 -3.65 -2.59 -2.27
C GLY A 86 -3.70 -1.17 -2.84
N TYR A 87 -4.58 -1.00 -3.82
CA TYR A 87 -4.78 0.23 -4.58
C TYR A 87 -6.08 0.93 -4.17
N VAL A 88 -6.03 2.26 -4.09
CA VAL A 88 -7.20 3.12 -3.94
C VAL A 88 -7.08 4.33 -4.88
N PRO A 89 -8.18 5.02 -5.22
CA PRO A 89 -8.10 6.29 -5.92
C PRO A 89 -7.30 7.31 -5.10
N ARG A 90 -6.31 7.98 -5.71
CA ARG A 90 -5.53 9.02 -5.03
C ARG A 90 -6.43 10.15 -4.53
N ALA A 91 -7.48 10.48 -5.26
CA ALA A 91 -8.44 11.52 -4.90
C ALA A 91 -9.23 11.19 -3.61
N ALA A 92 -9.28 9.91 -3.20
CA ALA A 92 -9.91 9.49 -1.96
C ALA A 92 -9.04 9.70 -0.72
N LEU A 93 -7.80 10.19 -0.88
CA LEU A 93 -6.83 10.35 0.21
C LEU A 93 -6.41 11.81 0.42
N ALA A 94 -6.19 12.17 1.68
CA ALA A 94 -5.51 13.41 2.08
C ALA A 94 -4.31 13.11 2.99
N THR A 95 -3.29 13.96 2.93
CA THR A 95 -2.20 13.92 3.91
C THR A 95 -2.76 14.27 5.28
N ARG A 96 -2.31 13.56 6.31
CA ARG A 96 -2.65 13.93 7.68
C ARG A 96 -1.89 15.22 8.01
N ASP A 97 -2.62 16.34 8.07
CA ASP A 97 -2.03 17.62 8.45
C ASP A 97 -1.50 17.48 9.89
N THR A 98 -0.17 17.56 10.04
CA THR A 98 0.49 17.55 11.34
C THR A 98 0.59 19.00 11.80
N ARG A 99 -0.41 19.44 12.56
CA ARG A 99 -0.34 20.70 13.31
C ARG A 99 0.17 20.45 14.72
#